data_AF-A0A8B7BL49-F1
#
_entry.id   AF-A0A8B7BL49-F1
#
_cell.length_a   1.000
_cell.length_b   1.000
_cell.length_c   1.000
_cell.angle_alpha   90.00
_cell.angle_beta   90.00
_cell.angle_gamma   90.00
#
_symmetry.space_group_name_H-M   'P 1'
#
loop_
_entity.id
_entity.type
_entity.pdbx_description
1 polymer ?
#
loop_
_entity_poly.entity_id
_entity_poly.type
_entity_poly.pdbx_seq_one_letter_code
_entity_poly.pdbx_strand_id
1 'polypeptide(L)'
;MDRVPFAKALEMFCEGICPSGPIWSHVLEYWEESLRRPEKVLFLKYEEMMEEPMSHAKRLAEFVGCPFSLEEEREGVVEEILKLCSFEKLRNLEVNKMHKRDAVHLAKFDSLFRKGKVGDWRNHMSPEMARNLDEITQQNFKDSGLTV
;
A
#
# COMPACT_ATOMS: atom_id res chain seq x y z
N MET A 1 4.63 18.73 -20.28
CA MET A 1 5.62 17.72 -19.83
C MET A 1 5.22 16.43 -20.50
N ASP A 2 6.04 15.93 -21.41
CA ASP A 2 5.73 14.70 -22.13
C ASP A 2 5.74 13.52 -21.15
N ARG A 3 4.83 12.57 -21.36
CA ARG A 3 4.74 11.39 -20.50
C ARG A 3 5.99 10.54 -20.70
N VAL A 4 6.71 10.26 -19.63
CA VAL A 4 7.80 9.28 -19.63
C VAL A 4 7.21 7.90 -19.97
N PRO A 5 7.74 7.17 -20.96
CA PRO A 5 7.30 5.81 -21.26
C PRO A 5 7.43 4.89 -20.05
N PHE A 6 6.50 3.95 -19.87
CA PHE A 6 6.47 3.06 -18.70
C PHE A 6 7.81 2.33 -18.47
N ALA A 7 8.42 1.80 -19.52
CA ALA A 7 9.71 1.11 -19.42
C ALA A 7 10.82 2.02 -18.86
N LYS A 8 10.88 3.30 -19.29
CA LYS A 8 11.85 4.26 -18.77
C LYS A 8 11.53 4.66 -17.33
N ALA A 9 10.25 4.80 -17.00
CA ALA A 9 9.83 5.07 -15.62
C ALA A 9 10.18 3.91 -14.69
N LEU A 10 10.05 2.65 -15.15
CA LEU A 10 10.45 1.46 -14.40
C LEU A 10 11.97 1.40 -14.22
N GLU A 11 12.76 1.69 -15.25
CA GLU A 11 14.22 1.79 -15.15
C GLU A 11 14.63 2.84 -14.10
N MET A 12 14.08 4.05 -14.19
CA MET A 12 14.32 5.11 -13.19
C MET A 12 13.92 4.69 -11.77
N PHE A 13 12.78 4.00 -11.63
CA PHE A 13 12.35 3.44 -10.35
C PHE A 13 13.36 2.41 -9.82
N CYS A 14 13.87 1.54 -10.68
CA CYS A 14 14.88 0.55 -10.33
C CYS A 14 16.21 1.19 -9.88
N GLU A 15 16.55 2.35 -10.45
CA GLU A 15 17.71 3.17 -10.07
C GLU A 15 17.45 4.02 -8.81
N GLY A 16 16.26 3.93 -8.20
CA GLY A 16 15.85 4.73 -7.05
C GLY A 16 15.48 6.18 -7.37
N ILE A 17 15.40 6.54 -8.66
CA ILE A 17 15.04 7.87 -9.16
C ILE A 17 13.50 7.99 -9.21
N CYS A 18 12.88 8.05 -8.04
CA CYS A 18 11.45 8.30 -7.89
C CYS A 18 11.18 9.20 -6.67
N PRO A 19 10.00 9.84 -6.59
CA PRO A 19 9.60 10.56 -5.37
C PRO A 19 9.72 9.66 -4.15
N SER A 20 10.42 10.14 -3.11
CA SER A 20 10.73 9.39 -1.88
C SER A 20 11.56 8.10 -2.11
N GLY A 21 12.26 7.98 -3.24
CA GLY A 21 13.15 6.86 -3.52
C GLY A 21 14.54 6.99 -2.88
N PRO A 22 15.32 5.90 -2.81
CA PRO A 22 14.98 4.55 -3.26
C PRO A 22 13.93 3.86 -2.40
N ILE A 23 12.98 3.16 -3.03
CA ILE A 23 11.85 2.54 -2.31
C ILE A 23 12.30 1.48 -1.30
N TRP A 24 13.37 0.74 -1.61
CA TRP A 24 13.82 -0.35 -0.75
C TRP A 24 14.38 0.17 0.57
N SER A 25 15.23 1.20 0.55
CA SER A 25 15.72 1.87 1.76
C SER A 25 14.56 2.40 2.58
N HIS A 26 13.60 3.09 1.94
CA HIS A 26 12.41 3.59 2.61
C HIS A 26 11.62 2.48 3.30
N VAL A 27 11.39 1.34 2.64
CA VAL A 27 10.67 0.21 3.22
C VAL A 27 11.45 -0.41 4.39
N LEU A 28 12.76 -0.62 4.22
CA LEU A 28 13.61 -1.23 5.24
C LEU A 28 13.73 -0.36 6.49
N GLU A 29 13.84 0.96 6.36
CA GLU A 29 13.89 1.87 7.51
C GLU A 29 12.65 1.72 8.41
N TYR A 30 11.45 1.63 7.82
CA TYR A 30 10.22 1.41 8.60
C TYR A 30 10.06 -0.04 9.08
N TRP A 31 10.58 -1.01 8.34
CA TRP A 31 10.61 -2.40 8.78
C TRP A 31 11.47 -2.55 10.03
N GLU A 32 12.72 -2.07 10.00
CA GLU A 32 13.62 -2.08 11.16
C GLU A 32 13.04 -1.33 12.35
N GLU A 33 12.41 -0.17 12.11
CA GLU A 33 11.77 0.61 13.17
C GLU A 33 10.58 -0.15 13.79
N SER A 34 9.82 -0.89 12.99
CA SER A 34 8.73 -1.74 13.50
C SER A 34 9.21 -2.89 14.39
N LEU A 35 10.41 -3.42 14.12
CA LEU A 35 11.04 -4.43 14.97
C LEU A 35 11.61 -3.81 16.25
N ARG A 36 12.16 -2.59 16.14
CA ARG A 36 12.77 -1.86 17.26
C ARG A 36 11.75 -1.32 18.25
N ARG A 37 10.60 -0.85 17.75
CA ARG A 37 9.52 -0.21 18.53
C ARG A 37 8.14 -0.73 18.09
N PRO A 38 7.85 -2.03 18.30
CA PRO A 38 6.60 -2.65 17.86
C PRO A 38 5.34 -2.02 18.48
N GLU A 39 5.47 -1.35 19.62
CA GLU A 39 4.40 -0.61 20.30
C GLU A 39 4.17 0.81 19.74
N LYS A 40 5.04 1.27 18.83
CA LYS A 40 4.95 2.61 18.22
C LYS A 40 4.89 2.58 16.70
N VAL A 41 5.29 1.50 16.06
CA VAL A 41 5.26 1.36 14.60
C VAL A 41 4.62 0.03 14.22
N LEU A 42 3.47 0.13 13.57
CA LEU A 42 2.76 -1.01 13.00
C LEU A 42 3.10 -1.13 11.52
N PHE A 43 3.82 -2.19 11.15
CA PHE A 43 4.10 -2.51 9.76
C PHE A 43 3.01 -3.43 9.19
N LEU A 44 2.44 -3.03 8.05
CA LEU A 44 1.37 -3.71 7.34
C LEU A 44 1.76 -3.87 5.87
N LYS A 45 1.46 -5.03 5.27
CA LYS A 45 1.63 -5.26 3.83
C LYS A 45 0.29 -5.18 3.13
N TYR A 46 0.27 -4.56 1.94
CA TYR A 46 -0.97 -4.33 1.21
C TYR A 46 -1.66 -5.66 0.83
N GLU A 47 -0.89 -6.62 0.34
CA GLU A 47 -1.38 -7.94 -0.07
C GLU A 47 -2.01 -8.69 1.10
N GLU A 48 -1.34 -8.72 2.26
CA GLU A 48 -1.84 -9.36 3.49
C GLU A 48 -3.13 -8.70 4.00
N MET A 49 -3.23 -7.35 3.93
CA MET A 49 -4.47 -6.64 4.26
C MET A 49 -5.62 -6.95 3.30
N MET A 50 -5.31 -7.20 2.02
CA MET A 50 -6.33 -7.57 1.03
C MET A 50 -6.77 -9.02 1.19
N GLU A 51 -5.89 -9.92 1.64
CA GLU A 51 -6.18 -11.33 1.89
C GLU A 51 -6.97 -11.52 3.20
N GLU A 52 -6.56 -10.87 4.29
CA GLU A 52 -7.16 -11.02 5.61
C GLU A 52 -7.58 -9.65 6.22
N PRO A 53 -8.55 -8.93 5.61
CA PRO A 53 -8.89 -7.57 6.00
C PRO A 53 -9.42 -7.46 7.43
N MET A 54 -10.19 -8.44 7.91
CA MET A 54 -10.73 -8.45 9.28
C MET A 54 -9.63 -8.57 10.33
N SER A 55 -8.68 -9.48 10.14
CA SER A 55 -7.55 -9.68 11.05
C SER A 55 -6.70 -8.41 11.16
N HIS A 56 -6.40 -7.79 10.01
CA HIS A 56 -5.61 -6.57 9.96
C HIS A 56 -6.35 -5.35 10.55
N ALA A 57 -7.67 -5.25 10.35
CA ALA A 57 -8.48 -4.19 10.96
C ALA A 57 -8.48 -4.29 12.50
N LYS A 58 -8.64 -5.50 13.05
CA LYS A 58 -8.56 -5.73 14.50
C LYS A 58 -7.17 -5.44 15.05
N ARG A 59 -6.12 -5.92 14.39
CA ARG A 59 -4.72 -5.63 14.75
C ARG A 59 -4.43 -4.13 14.75
N LEU A 60 -4.94 -3.38 13.77
CA LEU A 60 -4.82 -1.93 13.73
C LEU A 60 -5.56 -1.26 14.89
N ALA A 61 -6.79 -1.70 15.17
CA ALA A 61 -7.61 -1.19 16.26
C ALA A 61 -6.94 -1.40 17.63
N GLU A 62 -6.40 -2.59 17.87
CA GLU A 62 -5.56 -2.89 19.05
C GLU A 62 -4.35 -1.95 19.14
N PHE A 63 -3.61 -1.79 18.04
CA PHE A 63 -2.41 -0.96 17.99
C PHE A 63 -2.66 0.51 18.29
N VAL A 64 -3.77 1.09 17.81
CA VAL A 64 -4.13 2.49 18.10
C VAL A 64 -4.77 2.68 19.49
N GLY A 65 -4.93 1.61 20.27
CA GLY A 65 -5.49 1.65 21.61
C GLY A 65 -7.02 1.63 21.67
N CYS A 66 -7.67 1.19 20.59
CA CYS A 66 -9.13 1.08 20.48
C CYS A 66 -9.55 -0.35 20.08
N PRO A 67 -9.17 -1.39 20.85
CA PRO A 67 -9.55 -2.76 20.51
C PRO A 67 -11.07 -2.92 20.50
N PHE A 68 -11.57 -3.72 19.56
CA PHE A 68 -12.99 -4.05 19.51
C PHE A 68 -13.39 -4.92 20.70
N SER A 69 -14.54 -4.62 21.30
CA SER A 69 -15.18 -5.47 22.29
C SER A 69 -15.82 -6.71 21.64
N LEU A 70 -16.04 -7.76 22.43
CA LEU A 70 -16.75 -8.96 21.97
C LEU A 70 -18.18 -8.64 21.48
N GLU A 71 -18.80 -7.59 22.01
CA GLU A 71 -20.12 -7.12 21.57
C GLU A 71 -20.04 -6.48 20.19
N GLU A 72 -19.11 -5.54 19.97
CA GLU A 72 -18.89 -4.91 18.66
C GLU A 72 -18.55 -5.94 17.57
N GLU A 73 -17.75 -6.95 17.90
CA GLU A 73 -17.48 -8.05 16.97
C GLU A 73 -18.72 -8.87 16.66
N ARG A 74 -19.54 -9.20 17.67
CA ARG A 74 -20.80 -9.94 17.47
C ARG A 74 -21.84 -9.14 16.69
N GLU A 75 -21.83 -7.82 16.83
CA GLU A 75 -22.71 -6.89 16.13
C GLU A 75 -22.25 -6.55 14.71
N GLY A 76 -21.07 -7.03 14.29
CA GLY A 76 -20.55 -6.84 12.93
C GLY A 76 -19.95 -5.46 12.68
N VAL A 77 -19.49 -4.77 13.74
CA VAL A 77 -18.92 -3.42 13.63
C VAL A 77 -17.66 -3.41 12.75
N VAL A 78 -16.83 -4.46 12.84
CA VAL A 78 -15.60 -4.59 12.03
C VAL A 78 -15.96 -4.68 10.54
N GLU A 79 -16.97 -5.47 10.20
CA GLU A 79 -17.48 -5.65 8.84
C GLU A 79 -18.05 -4.35 8.27
N GLU A 80 -18.80 -3.58 9.07
CA GLU A 80 -19.32 -2.28 8.63
C GLU A 80 -18.19 -1.27 8.43
N ILE A 81 -17.15 -1.25 9.28
CA ILE A 81 -15.95 -0.42 9.05
C ILE A 81 -15.27 -0.82 7.74
N LEU A 82 -15.02 -2.10 7.52
CA LEU A 82 -14.39 -2.59 6.28
C LEU A 82 -15.20 -2.22 5.04
N LYS A 83 -16.53 -2.29 5.12
CA LYS A 83 -17.45 -1.89 4.05
C LYS A 83 -17.40 -0.39 3.78
N LEU A 84 -17.37 0.44 4.84
CA LEU A 84 -17.23 1.90 4.72
C LEU A 84 -15.88 2.29 4.09
N CYS A 85 -14.80 1.61 4.49
CA CYS A 85 -13.45 1.84 4.00
C CYS A 85 -13.13 1.06 2.70
N SER A 86 -14.08 0.29 2.16
CA SER A 86 -13.83 -0.54 0.99
C SER A 86 -13.49 0.30 -0.24
N PHE A 87 -12.63 -0.25 -1.11
CA PHE A 87 -12.23 0.41 -2.36
C PHE A 87 -13.43 0.87 -3.17
N GLU A 88 -14.45 0.01 -3.35
CA GLU A 88 -15.65 0.34 -4.11
C GLU A 88 -16.48 1.44 -3.45
N LYS A 89 -16.61 1.45 -2.12
CA LYS A 89 -17.33 2.52 -1.41
C LYS A 89 -16.61 3.84 -1.57
N LEU A 90 -15.31 3.89 -1.27
CA LEU A 90 -14.51 5.11 -1.29
C LEU A 90 -14.36 5.67 -2.70
N ARG A 91 -14.08 4.84 -3.71
CA ARG A 91 -14.00 5.23 -5.13
C ARG A 91 -15.29 5.89 -5.62
N ASN A 92 -16.43 5.48 -5.09
CA ASN A 92 -17.73 5.95 -5.55
C ASN A 92 -18.26 7.20 -4.83
N LEU A 93 -17.57 7.69 -3.79
CA LEU A 93 -17.92 8.95 -3.13
C LEU A 93 -17.73 10.14 -4.07
N GLU A 94 -18.68 11.08 -4.06
CA GLU A 94 -18.66 12.26 -4.94
C GLU A 94 -17.37 13.08 -4.82
N VAL A 95 -16.83 13.23 -3.61
CA VAL A 95 -15.57 13.93 -3.36
C VAL A 95 -14.38 13.32 -4.14
N ASN A 96 -14.38 11.99 -4.31
CA ASN A 96 -13.33 11.25 -5.00
C ASN A 96 -13.55 11.15 -6.52
N LYS A 97 -14.68 11.67 -7.03
CA LYS A 97 -14.98 11.82 -8.45
C LYS A 97 -14.75 13.25 -8.96
N MET A 98 -14.48 14.19 -8.06
CA MET A 98 -14.27 15.58 -8.46
C MET A 98 -12.95 15.73 -9.22
N HIS A 99 -12.97 16.44 -10.35
CA HIS A 99 -11.77 16.89 -11.06
C HIS A 99 -11.04 18.05 -10.34
N LYS A 100 -11.15 18.11 -9.01
CA LYS A 100 -10.43 19.06 -8.16
C LYS A 100 -9.10 18.44 -7.76
N ARG A 101 -8.11 19.29 -7.55
CA ARG A 101 -6.81 18.88 -7.00
C ARG A 101 -6.87 19.03 -5.50
N ASP A 102 -6.19 18.13 -4.81
CA ASP A 102 -5.74 18.43 -3.47
C ASP A 102 -4.68 19.55 -3.57
N ALA A 103 -4.74 20.54 -2.69
CA ALA A 103 -3.73 21.60 -2.63
C ALA A 103 -2.38 21.06 -2.13
N VAL A 104 -2.41 19.92 -1.41
CA VAL A 104 -1.24 19.25 -0.83
C VAL A 104 -0.69 18.18 -1.77
N HIS A 105 -1.56 17.36 -2.37
CA HIS A 105 -1.15 16.33 -3.33
C HIS A 105 -1.31 16.85 -4.77
N LEU A 106 -0.23 16.82 -5.55
CA LEU A 106 -0.23 17.20 -6.98
C LEU A 106 -1.17 16.32 -7.85
N ALA A 107 -1.81 15.31 -7.26
CA ALA A 107 -2.78 14.42 -7.87
C ALA A 107 -4.22 14.99 -7.83
N LYS A 108 -5.02 14.65 -8.84
CA LYS A 108 -6.45 14.94 -8.85
C LYS A 108 -7.20 13.90 -8.01
N PHE A 109 -8.31 14.27 -7.35
CA PHE A 109 -9.07 13.31 -6.53
C PHE A 109 -9.56 12.09 -7.34
N ASP A 110 -9.97 12.31 -8.59
CA ASP A 110 -10.36 11.25 -9.54
C ASP A 110 -9.23 10.27 -9.94
N SER A 111 -7.98 10.58 -9.58
CA SER A 111 -6.81 9.73 -9.87
C SER A 111 -6.37 8.85 -8.71
N LEU A 112 -6.95 9.03 -7.50
CA LEU A 112 -6.58 8.28 -6.30
C LEU A 112 -7.04 6.81 -6.35
N PHE A 113 -8.19 6.53 -6.98
CA PHE A 113 -8.80 5.18 -7.02
C PHE A 113 -8.78 4.59 -8.44
N ARG A 114 -7.75 3.79 -8.74
CA ARG A 114 -7.55 3.19 -10.08
C ARG A 114 -8.20 1.81 -10.26
N LYS A 115 -7.60 0.76 -9.67
CA LYS A 115 -8.07 -0.63 -9.77
C LYS A 115 -8.22 -1.34 -8.42
N GLY A 116 -7.38 -1.03 -7.43
CA GLY A 116 -7.45 -1.63 -6.09
C GLY A 116 -7.28 -3.16 -6.08
N LYS A 117 -6.35 -3.68 -6.91
CA LYS A 117 -6.14 -5.12 -7.09
C LYS A 117 -4.66 -5.48 -7.02
N VAL A 118 -4.37 -6.56 -6.30
CA VAL A 118 -3.07 -7.23 -6.29
C VAL A 118 -2.80 -7.87 -7.65
N GLY A 119 -1.55 -7.81 -8.11
CA GLY A 119 -1.11 -8.49 -9.33
C GLY A 119 -1.38 -7.77 -10.66
N ASP A 120 -1.90 -6.54 -10.65
CA ASP A 120 -2.17 -5.79 -11.89
C ASP A 120 -0.91 -5.47 -12.70
N TRP A 121 0.29 -5.59 -12.11
CA TRP A 121 1.58 -5.43 -12.79
C TRP A 121 1.70 -6.31 -14.04
N ARG A 122 1.06 -7.49 -14.04
CA ARG A 122 1.04 -8.45 -15.18
C ARG A 122 0.44 -7.87 -16.45
N ASN A 123 -0.39 -6.82 -16.33
CA ASN A 123 -0.99 -6.12 -17.46
C ASN A 123 -0.09 -5.04 -18.05
N HIS A 124 1.04 -4.71 -17.42
CA HIS A 124 1.91 -3.60 -17.82
C HIS A 124 3.37 -4.01 -18.03
N MET A 125 3.86 -5.02 -17.31
CA MET A 125 5.24 -5.48 -17.37
C MET A 125 5.39 -6.75 -18.20
N SER A 126 6.47 -6.84 -18.96
CA SER A 126 6.91 -8.12 -19.54
C SER A 126 7.43 -9.05 -18.42
N PRO A 127 7.49 -10.37 -18.65
CA PRO A 127 8.09 -11.29 -17.70
C PRO A 127 9.55 -10.95 -17.35
N GLU A 128 10.30 -10.34 -18.28
CA GLU A 128 11.68 -9.90 -18.06
C GLU A 128 11.75 -8.69 -17.13
N MET A 129 10.91 -7.68 -17.36
CA MET A 129 10.81 -6.51 -16.49
C MET A 129 10.47 -6.90 -15.05
N ALA A 130 9.51 -7.82 -14.88
CA ALA A 130 9.12 -8.32 -13.57
C ALA A 130 10.25 -9.06 -12.87
N ARG A 131 10.93 -10.00 -13.56
CA ARG A 131 12.08 -10.72 -13.00
C ARG A 131 13.20 -9.77 -12.56
N ASN A 132 13.53 -8.78 -13.37
CA ASN A 132 14.57 -7.81 -13.02
C ASN A 132 14.19 -7.02 -11.74
N LEU A 133 12.94 -6.59 -11.61
CA LEU A 133 12.47 -5.91 -10.41
C LEU A 133 12.49 -6.84 -9.17
N ASP A 134 12.08 -8.10 -9.33
CA ASP A 134 12.11 -9.10 -8.27
C ASP A 134 13.54 -9.36 -7.79
N GLU A 135 14.50 -9.52 -8.72
CA GLU A 135 15.91 -9.73 -8.42
C GLU A 135 16.51 -8.54 -7.64
N ILE A 136 16.25 -7.31 -8.08
CA ILE A 136 16.71 -6.11 -7.37
C ILE A 136 16.08 -6.05 -5.97
N THR A 137 14.79 -6.38 -5.85
CA THR A 137 14.09 -6.36 -4.55
C THR A 137 14.66 -7.39 -3.59
N GLN A 138 14.88 -8.63 -4.05
CA GLN A 138 15.48 -9.69 -3.25
C GLN A 138 16.90 -9.34 -2.81
N GLN A 139 17.70 -8.71 -3.68
CA GLN A 139 19.05 -8.26 -3.32
C GLN A 139 19.03 -7.18 -2.25
N ASN A 140 18.12 -6.20 -2.36
CA ASN A 140 18.02 -5.11 -1.38
C ASN A 140 17.47 -5.59 -0.03
N PHE A 141 16.52 -6.53 -0.02
CA PHE A 141 15.93 -7.05 1.22
C PHE A 141 16.70 -8.22 1.81
N LYS A 142 17.81 -8.61 1.18
CA LYS A 142 18.67 -9.69 1.68
C LYS A 142 19.07 -9.41 3.14
N ASP A 143 18.98 -10.43 3.97
CA ASP A 143 19.35 -10.41 5.39
C ASP A 143 18.48 -9.49 6.29
N SER A 144 17.46 -8.81 5.75
CA SER A 144 16.54 -7.96 6.53
C SER A 144 15.47 -8.74 7.30
N GLY A 145 15.22 -10.00 6.91
CA GLY A 145 14.09 -10.80 7.38
C GLY A 145 12.72 -10.38 6.82
N LEU A 146 12.65 -9.33 6.00
CA LEU A 146 11.42 -8.93 5.29
C LEU A 146 11.22 -9.82 4.05
N THR A 147 10.08 -10.51 4.00
CA THR A 147 9.64 -11.29 2.84
C THR A 147 8.54 -10.56 2.08
N VAL A 148 8.62 -10.60 0.75
CA VAL A 148 7.69 -10.04 -0.23
C VAL A 148 7.33 -11.08 -1.27
#